data_AF-A0A1F8EAX5-F1
#
_entry.id   AF-A0A1F8EAX5-F1
#
_cell.length_a   1.000
_cell.length_b   1.000
_cell.length_c   1.000
_cell.angle_alpha   90.00
_cell.angle_beta   90.00
_cell.angle_gamma   90.00
#
_symmetry.space_group_name_H-M   'P 1'
#
loop_
_entity.id
_entity.type
_entity.pdbx_description
1 polymer ?
#
loop_
_entity_poly.entity_id
_entity_poly.type
_entity_poly.pdbx_seq_one_letter_code
_entity_poly.pdbx_strand_id
1 'polypeptide(L)'
;MVEVKRKPNESIGSLMRRFNRFVQQSGVLLKAKKSKFRIKKQTERREKNAAIMGIHLAGLRRKLEKLGTYDKDVFDEAKRKLKQEIDL
;
A
#
# COMPACT_ATOMS: atom_id res chain seq x y z
N MET A 1 3.99 18.81 -10.18
CA MET A 1 2.96 19.46 -11.01
C MET A 1 2.67 18.51 -12.16
N VAL A 2 1.41 18.12 -12.37
CA VAL A 2 1.02 17.26 -13.49
C VAL A 2 0.54 18.19 -14.60
N GLU A 3 1.27 18.23 -15.71
CA GLU A 3 0.89 19.01 -16.88
C GLU A 3 0.78 18.08 -18.09
N VAL A 4 -0.31 18.22 -18.84
CA VAL A 4 -0.53 17.46 -20.09
C VAL A 4 -0.89 18.45 -21.18
N LYS A 5 0.01 18.60 -22.16
CA LYS A 5 -0.24 19.40 -23.36
C LYS A 5 -0.99 18.59 -24.42
N ARG A 6 -1.84 19.29 -25.18
CA ARG A 6 -2.57 18.71 -26.31
C ARG A 6 -1.62 18.38 -27.45
N LYS A 7 -1.77 17.18 -28.01
CA LYS A 7 -1.02 16.76 -29.21
C LYS A 7 -1.74 17.23 -30.48
N PRO A 8 -1.03 17.43 -31.60
CA PRO A 8 -1.67 17.69 -32.89
C PRO A 8 -2.63 16.53 -33.24
N ASN A 9 -3.80 16.87 -33.80
CA ASN A 9 -4.89 15.94 -34.14
C ASN A 9 -5.50 15.14 -32.97
N GLU A 10 -5.31 15.60 -31.73
CA GLU A 10 -5.92 14.97 -30.57
C GLU A 10 -7.32 15.54 -30.28
N SER A 11 -8.30 14.67 -30.05
CA SER A 11 -9.63 15.07 -29.55
C SER A 11 -9.57 15.48 -28.07
N ILE A 12 -10.44 16.38 -27.66
CA ILE A 12 -10.50 16.86 -26.26
C ILE A 12 -10.74 15.68 -25.29
N GLY A 13 -11.57 14.71 -25.68
CA GLY A 13 -11.82 13.51 -24.87
C GLY A 13 -10.58 12.64 -24.66
N SER A 14 -9.75 12.49 -25.69
CA SER A 14 -8.48 11.73 -25.58
C SER A 14 -7.50 12.43 -24.62
N LEU A 15 -7.41 13.76 -24.70
CA LEU A 15 -6.61 14.59 -23.80
C LEU A 15 -7.03 14.38 -22.33
N MET A 16 -8.33 14.44 -22.04
CA MET A 16 -8.86 14.25 -20.67
C MET A 16 -8.56 12.85 -20.13
N ARG A 17 -8.63 11.81 -20.97
CA ARG A 17 -8.26 10.43 -20.55
C ARG A 17 -6.79 10.32 -20.21
N ARG A 18 -5.89 10.93 -21.00
CA ARG A 18 -4.46 10.98 -20.69
C ARG A 18 -4.19 11.73 -19.40
N PHE A 19 -4.82 12.89 -19.21
CA PHE A 19 -4.72 13.65 -17.97
C PHE A 19 -5.14 12.81 -16.76
N ASN A 20 -6.31 12.18 -16.81
CA ASN A 20 -6.79 11.31 -15.72
C ASN A 20 -5.81 10.18 -15.40
N ARG A 21 -5.31 9.47 -16.43
CA ARG A 21 -4.32 8.40 -16.23
C ARG A 21 -3.04 8.93 -15.59
N PHE A 22 -2.56 10.09 -16.02
CA PHE A 22 -1.34 10.70 -15.49
C PHE A 22 -1.53 11.20 -14.04
N VAL A 23 -2.70 11.76 -13.71
CA VAL A 23 -3.05 12.13 -12.32
C VAL A 23 -3.09 10.89 -11.42
N GLN A 24 -3.66 9.79 -11.90
CA GLN A 24 -3.69 8.52 -11.16
C GLN A 24 -2.29 7.94 -10.96
N GLN A 25 -1.49 7.88 -12.02
CA GLN A 25 -0.11 7.35 -11.96
C GLN A 25 0.82 8.21 -11.11
N SER A 26 0.69 9.54 -11.19
CA SER A 26 1.48 10.46 -10.37
C SER A 26 1.15 10.37 -8.88
N GLY A 27 -0.01 9.80 -8.52
CA GLY A 27 -0.45 9.68 -7.14
C GLY A 27 -0.60 11.01 -6.41
N VAL A 28 -0.68 12.14 -7.13
CA VAL A 28 -0.62 13.49 -6.53
C VAL A 28 -1.76 13.70 -5.53
N LEU A 29 -2.95 13.15 -5.82
CA LEU A 29 -4.11 13.18 -4.93
C LEU A 29 -3.89 12.34 -3.66
N LEU A 30 -3.28 11.16 -3.78
CA LEU A 30 -2.97 10.30 -2.63
C LEU A 30 -1.93 10.97 -1.73
N LYS A 31 -0.90 11.58 -2.32
CA LYS A 31 0.12 12.33 -1.60
C LYS A 31 -0.52 13.50 -0.84
N ALA A 32 -1.33 14.32 -1.51
CA ALA A 32 -2.02 15.46 -0.90
C ALA A 32 -2.96 15.03 0.23
N LYS A 33 -3.73 13.95 0.04
CA LYS A 33 -4.60 13.39 1.10
C LYS A 33 -3.79 12.89 2.30
N LYS A 34 -2.67 12.20 2.06
CA LYS A 34 -1.79 11.68 3.13
C LYS A 34 -1.07 12.79 3.90
N SER A 35 -0.66 13.86 3.22
CA SER A 35 0.02 15.00 3.85
C SER A 35 -0.93 16.03 4.47
N LYS A 36 -2.25 15.83 4.36
CA LYS A 36 -3.27 16.75 4.93
C LYS A 36 -3.08 16.96 6.43
N PHE A 37 -2.63 15.94 7.16
CA PHE A 37 -2.42 15.98 8.60
C PHE A 37 -0.98 15.64 8.96
N ARG A 38 -0.46 16.25 10.03
CA ARG A 38 0.87 15.94 10.55
C ARG A 38 0.90 14.52 11.12
N ILE A 39 1.72 13.66 10.54
CA ILE A 39 2.01 12.32 11.07
C ILE A 39 3.28 12.42 11.92
N LYS A 40 3.21 11.98 13.19
CA LYS A 40 4.40 11.92 14.06
C LYS A 40 5.35 10.84 13.55
N LYS A 41 6.66 11.10 13.57
CA LYS A 41 7.68 10.08 13.26
C LYS A 41 7.53 8.91 14.25
N GLN A 42 7.69 7.68 13.76
CA GLN A 42 7.68 6.52 14.64
C GLN A 42 8.91 6.54 15.54
N THR A 43 8.75 6.07 16.78
CA THR A 43 9.86 5.80 17.70
C THR A 43 10.64 4.58 17.23
N GLU A 44 11.93 4.51 17.53
CA GLU A 44 12.80 3.39 17.15
C GLU A 44 12.22 2.01 17.52
N ARG A 45 11.64 1.88 18.74
CA ARG A 45 10.96 0.64 19.17
C ARG A 45 9.81 0.24 18.25
N ARG A 46 9.00 1.20 17.79
CA ARG A 46 7.86 0.94 16.91
C ARG A 46 8.31 0.52 15.52
N GLU A 47 9.39 1.13 15.03
CA GLU A 47 9.99 0.77 13.76
C GLU A 47 10.57 -0.66 13.80
N LYS A 48 11.28 -1.00 14.87
CA LYS A 48 11.78 -2.36 15.11
C LYS A 48 10.66 -3.39 15.21
N ASN A 49 9.62 -3.14 16.01
CA ASN A 49 8.48 -4.06 16.14
C ASN A 49 7.73 -4.24 14.81
N ALA A 50 7.59 -3.17 14.02
CA ALA A 50 6.97 -3.26 12.69
C ALA A 50 7.79 -4.12 11.72
N ALA A 51 9.13 -3.99 11.74
CA ALA A 51 10.02 -4.80 10.93
C ALA A 51 9.95 -6.29 11.32
N ILE A 52 10.01 -6.59 12.63
CA ILE A 52 9.86 -7.95 13.16
C ILE A 52 8.53 -8.56 12.70
N MET A 53 7.42 -7.85 12.90
CA MET A 53 6.10 -8.31 12.47
C MET A 53 6.02 -8.56 10.95
N GLY A 54 6.68 -7.73 10.14
CA GLY A 54 6.76 -7.91 8.69
C GLY A 54 7.45 -9.23 8.30
N ILE A 55 8.52 -9.61 8.98
CA ILE A 55 9.24 -10.88 8.75
C ILE A 55 8.34 -12.07 9.10
N HIS A 56 7.67 -12.02 10.25
CA HIS A 56 6.76 -13.08 10.68
C HIS A 56 5.57 -13.25 9.74
N LEU A 57 4.96 -12.15 9.27
CA LEU A 57 3.87 -12.19 8.29
C LEU A 57 4.31 -12.76 6.94
N ALA A 58 5.51 -12.42 6.47
CA ALA A 58 6.07 -13.00 5.25
C ALA A 58 6.29 -14.51 5.40
N GLY A 59 6.79 -14.96 6.55
CA GLY A 59 6.93 -16.39 6.88
C GLY A 59 5.59 -17.12 6.92
N LEU A 60 4.59 -16.53 7.59
CA LEU A 60 3.24 -17.07 7.69
C LEU A 60 2.60 -17.23 6.30
N ARG A 61 2.71 -16.20 5.45
CA ARG A 61 2.19 -16.25 4.08
C ARG A 61 2.82 -17.39 3.29
N ARG A 62 4.15 -17.51 3.29
CA ARG A 62 4.85 -18.61 2.60
C ARG A 62 4.42 -19.98 3.13
N LYS A 63 4.18 -20.11 4.43
CA LYS A 63 3.71 -21.36 5.04
C LYS A 63 2.31 -21.74 4.54
N LEU A 64 1.38 -20.79 4.52
CA LEU A 64 0.01 -21.01 4.04
C LEU A 64 -0.03 -21.30 2.53
N GLU A 65 0.78 -20.60 1.74
CA GLU A 65 0.93 -20.87 0.31
C GLU A 65 1.48 -22.29 0.06
N LYS A 66 2.50 -22.72 0.82
CA LYS A 66 3.04 -24.10 0.74
C LYS A 66 2.04 -25.17 1.13
N LEU A 67 1.17 -24.87 2.10
CA LEU A 67 0.12 -25.79 2.55
C LEU A 67 -1.11 -25.80 1.64
N GLY A 68 -1.18 -24.92 0.63
CA GLY A 68 -2.33 -24.80 -0.26
C GLY A 68 -3.61 -24.27 0.41
N THR A 69 -3.50 -23.76 1.64
CA THR A 69 -4.63 -23.27 2.46
C THR A 69 -4.67 -21.74 2.52
N TYR A 70 -3.99 -21.08 1.59
CA TYR A 70 -3.98 -19.63 1.53
C TYR A 70 -5.34 -19.10 1.07
N ASP A 71 -6.06 -18.55 2.02
CA ASP A 71 -7.22 -17.68 1.79
C ASP A 71 -7.05 -16.39 2.62
N LYS A 72 -7.68 -15.30 2.18
CA LYS A 72 -7.58 -14.00 2.84
C LYS A 72 -8.06 -14.07 4.29
N ASP A 73 -9.17 -14.77 4.51
CA ASP A 73 -9.79 -14.89 5.83
C ASP A 73 -8.91 -15.74 6.77
N VAL A 74 -8.39 -16.86 6.26
CA VAL A 74 -7.44 -17.73 6.99
C VAL A 74 -6.16 -16.99 7.35
N PHE A 75 -5.63 -16.18 6.43
CA PHE A 75 -4.45 -15.36 6.69
C PHE A 75 -4.69 -14.31 7.77
N ASP A 76 -5.85 -13.63 7.74
CA ASP A 76 -6.18 -12.60 8.72
C ASP A 76 -6.42 -13.17 10.12
N GLU A 77 -7.01 -14.37 10.23
CA GLU A 77 -7.11 -15.09 11.50
C GLU A 77 -5.74 -15.50 12.04
N ALA A 78 -4.91 -16.10 11.21
CA ALA A 78 -3.56 -16.51 11.60
C ALA A 78 -2.69 -15.31 11.98
N LYS A 79 -2.86 -14.17 11.31
CA LYS A 79 -2.21 -12.90 11.66
C LYS A 79 -2.65 -12.38 13.03
N ARG A 80 -3.94 -12.51 13.40
CA ARG A 80 -4.43 -12.13 14.73
C ARG A 80 -3.79 -13.00 15.81
N LYS A 81 -3.71 -14.32 15.59
CA LYS A 81 -3.05 -15.27 16.52
C LYS A 81 -1.56 -14.94 16.67
N LEU A 82 -0.85 -14.74 15.55
CA LEU A 82 0.57 -14.38 15.54
C LEU A 82 0.84 -13.07 16.30
N LYS A 83 -0.06 -12.09 16.19
CA LYS A 83 0.05 -10.83 16.93
C LYS A 83 -0.14 -11.04 18.45
N GLN A 84 -0.98 -11.98 18.86
CA GLN A 84 -1.17 -12.33 20.28
C GLN A 84 0.04 -13.09 20.83
N GLU A 85 0.65 -13.98 20.05
CA GLU A 85 1.80 -14.78 20.46
C GLU A 85 3.08 -13.95 20.64
N ILE A 86 3.30 -12.96 19.80
CA ILE A 86 4.55 -12.20 19.75
C ILE A 86 4.63 -11.11 20.85
N ASP A 87 3.51 -10.77 21.50
CA ASP A 87 3.41 -9.79 22.59
C ASP A 87 4.25 -8.50 22.38
N LEU A 88 4.20 -7.94 21.16
CA LEU A 88 4.92 -6.71 20.73
C LEU A 88 4.02 -5.49 20.53
#